data_AF-A0A8S2XX68-F1
#
_entry.id   AF-A0A8S2XX68-F1
#
_cell.length_a   1.000
_cell.length_b   1.000
_cell.length_c   1.000
_cell.angle_alpha   90.00
_cell.angle_beta   90.00
_cell.angle_gamma   90.00
#
_symmetry.space_group_name_H-M   'P 1'
#
loop_
_entity.id
_entity.type
_entity.pdbx_description
1 polymer ?
#
loop_
_entity_poly.entity_id
_entity_poly.type
_entity_poly.pdbx_seq_one_letter_code
_entity_poly.pdbx_strand_id
1 'polypeptide(L)'
;MISWRVADDTTSPLVVEIFQRHAWRYTFYTPLCTSATIPSGQPILGSTAGYNIICISTCPAGLTILGSVAVPCTGFNMGEQYAMGEGRFTVNIPENSSFVASFSNSAWFALFTGVNLPWSVAVQIQTFKRSDTRKYNNAPIVTMLPIYRLRNL
;
A
#
# COMPACT_ATOMS: atom_id res chain seq x y z
N MET A 1 1.57 0.43 -4.82
CA MET A 1 0.78 -0.82 -4.95
C MET A 1 0.16 -1.17 -3.61
N ILE A 2 -1.00 -1.81 -3.63
CA ILE A 2 -1.62 -2.44 -2.47
C ILE A 2 -1.98 -3.87 -2.91
N SER A 3 -1.61 -4.87 -2.11
CA SER A 3 -1.89 -6.29 -2.32
C SER A 3 -2.30 -6.91 -0.99
N TRP A 4 -2.88 -8.10 -1.01
CA TRP A 4 -3.41 -8.73 0.19
C TRP A 4 -3.42 -10.25 0.08
N ARG A 5 -3.40 -10.91 1.23
CA ARG A 5 -3.60 -12.36 1.34
C ARG A 5 -4.25 -12.72 2.67
N VAL A 6 -4.99 -13.82 2.70
CA VAL A 6 -5.42 -14.43 3.96
C VAL A 6 -4.19 -15.03 4.64
N ALA A 7 -3.84 -14.51 5.80
CA ALA A 7 -2.66 -14.92 6.57
C ALA A 7 -3.00 -16.01 7.60
N ASP A 8 -4.21 -15.95 8.17
CA ASP A 8 -4.75 -16.97 9.06
C ASP A 8 -6.25 -17.14 8.79
N ASP A 9 -6.63 -18.37 8.42
CA ASP A 9 -7.99 -18.79 8.09
C ASP A 9 -8.62 -19.70 9.17
N THR A 10 -7.95 -19.86 10.31
CA THR A 10 -8.44 -20.60 11.47
C THR A 10 -9.32 -19.76 12.40
N THR A 11 -9.35 -18.45 12.18
CA THR A 11 -10.11 -17.47 12.96
C THR A 11 -11.31 -16.94 12.19
N SER A 12 -12.33 -16.48 12.93
CA SER A 12 -13.50 -15.78 12.37
C SER A 12 -13.74 -14.51 13.18
N PRO A 13 -13.55 -13.30 12.61
CA PRO A 13 -13.16 -13.00 11.23
C PRO A 13 -11.73 -13.46 10.86
N LEU A 14 -11.46 -13.57 9.56
CA LEU A 14 -10.15 -13.97 9.00
C LEU A 14 -9.09 -12.91 9.28
N VAL A 15 -7.86 -13.32 9.50
CA VAL A 15 -6.71 -12.39 9.51
C VAL A 15 -6.20 -12.23 8.09
N VAL A 16 -6.34 -11.03 7.54
CA VAL A 16 -5.85 -10.68 6.20
C VAL A 16 -4.64 -9.77 6.35
N GLU A 17 -3.52 -10.17 5.75
CA GLU A 17 -2.34 -9.34 5.64
C GLU A 17 -2.48 -8.44 4.41
N ILE A 18 -2.31 -7.14 4.62
CA ILE A 18 -2.20 -6.13 3.57
C ILE A 18 -0.71 -5.82 3.39
N PHE A 19 -0.23 -5.95 2.16
CA PHE A 19 1.08 -5.49 1.74
C PHE A 19 0.94 -4.23 0.90
N GLN A 20 1.81 -3.25 1.16
CA GLN A 20 1.85 -2.03 0.40
C GLN A 20 3.28 -1.61 0.11
N ARG A 21 3.46 -1.00 -1.06
CA ARG A 21 4.71 -0.40 -1.50
C ARG A 21 4.40 0.88 -2.24
N HIS A 22 4.95 1.98 -1.78
CA HIS A 22 4.71 3.29 -2.39
C HIS A 22 6.03 4.01 -2.61
N ALA A 23 6.11 4.73 -3.72
CA ALA A 23 7.18 5.70 -3.93
C ALA A 23 6.66 7.09 -3.54
N TRP A 24 7.57 7.92 -3.05
CA TRP A 24 7.29 9.27 -2.60
C TRP A 24 8.38 10.19 -3.11
N ARG A 25 8.05 11.46 -3.35
CA ARG A 25 9.07 12.46 -3.66
C ARG A 25 10.02 12.64 -2.47
N TYR A 26 11.32 12.61 -2.77
CA TYR A 26 12.40 12.55 -1.78
C TYR A 26 12.42 13.74 -0.81
N THR A 27 12.03 14.93 -1.28
CA THR A 27 12.22 16.21 -0.57
C THR A 27 11.27 16.44 0.61
N PHE A 28 10.30 15.55 0.86
CA PHE A 28 9.26 15.77 1.87
C PHE A 28 9.56 15.19 3.24
N TYR A 29 10.70 14.51 3.43
CA TYR A 29 10.96 13.74 4.66
C TYR A 29 12.26 14.16 5.34
N THR A 30 12.19 14.29 6.67
CA THR A 30 13.35 14.52 7.54
C THR A 30 13.30 13.52 8.70
N PRO A 31 14.33 12.71 8.94
CA PRO A 31 15.57 12.60 8.17
C PRO A 31 15.31 12.10 6.74
N LEU A 32 16.20 12.45 5.81
CA LEU A 32 16.11 11.95 4.43
C LEU A 32 16.26 10.43 4.40
N CYS A 33 15.59 9.78 3.47
CA CYS A 33 15.88 8.37 3.22
C CYS A 33 17.28 8.23 2.61
N THR A 34 18.14 7.49 3.29
CA THR A 34 19.53 7.25 2.86
C THR A 34 19.92 5.82 3.22
N SER A 35 21.05 5.35 2.68
CA SER A 35 21.62 4.05 3.06
C SER A 35 21.89 3.93 4.56
N ALA A 36 22.11 5.06 5.26
CA ALA A 36 22.32 5.09 6.71
C ALA A 36 21.02 5.00 7.52
N THR A 37 19.90 5.49 6.99
CA THR A 37 18.61 5.51 7.71
C THR A 37 17.74 4.28 7.40
N ILE A 38 17.92 3.64 6.24
CA ILE A 38 17.18 2.43 5.87
C ILE A 38 17.31 1.32 6.93
N PRO A 39 18.51 0.99 7.48
CA PRO A 39 18.64 -0.05 8.49
C PRO A 39 17.86 0.20 9.78
N SER A 40 17.60 1.47 10.13
CA SER A 40 16.77 1.83 11.29
C SER A 40 15.27 1.95 10.95
N GLY A 41 14.87 1.61 9.72
CA GLY A 41 13.50 1.73 9.25
C GLY A 41 13.05 3.18 9.14
N GLN A 42 13.98 4.12 8.92
CA GLN A 42 13.70 5.55 8.85
C GLN A 42 14.09 6.18 7.49
N PRO A 43 13.47 7.30 7.09
CA PRO A 43 12.25 7.85 7.68
C PRO A 43 11.04 6.96 7.41
N ILE A 44 9.98 7.17 8.19
CA ILE A 44 8.66 6.68 7.82
C ILE A 44 8.13 7.55 6.68
N LEU A 45 7.96 6.93 5.51
CA LEU A 45 7.38 7.55 4.32
C LEU A 45 5.86 7.49 4.39
N GLY A 46 5.20 8.50 3.85
CA GLY A 46 3.78 8.78 4.08
C GLY A 46 3.61 9.76 5.23
N SER A 47 2.50 10.51 5.24
CA SER A 47 2.29 11.49 6.30
C SER A 47 1.84 10.82 7.58
N THR A 48 2.53 11.17 8.66
CA THR A 48 2.33 10.71 10.03
C THR A 48 0.96 11.11 10.60
N ALA A 49 0.21 11.99 9.92
CA ALA A 49 -1.14 12.38 10.25
C ALA A 49 -2.11 12.06 9.09
N GLY A 50 -2.93 11.01 9.25
CA GLY A 50 -4.25 10.94 8.61
C GLY A 50 -4.36 10.26 7.24
N TYR A 51 -3.34 9.58 6.73
CA TYR A 51 -3.45 8.86 5.46
C TYR A 51 -3.53 7.36 5.67
N ASN A 52 -4.74 6.83 5.47
CA ASN A 52 -5.06 5.44 5.65
C ASN A 52 -5.49 4.82 4.32
N ILE A 53 -5.31 3.51 4.22
CA ILE A 53 -6.09 2.70 3.30
C ILE A 53 -7.50 2.62 3.89
N ILE A 54 -8.47 3.20 3.20
CA ILE A 54 -9.87 3.26 3.63
C ILE A 54 -10.73 2.38 2.74
N CYS A 55 -11.79 1.82 3.31
CA CYS A 55 -12.81 1.18 2.49
C CYS A 55 -13.68 2.25 1.81
N ILE A 56 -13.94 2.09 0.51
CA ILE A 56 -14.67 3.05 -0.32
C ILE A 56 -15.92 2.47 -0.99
N SER A 57 -16.11 1.14 -0.96
CA SER A 57 -17.30 0.49 -1.52
C SER A 57 -17.57 -0.82 -0.81
N THR A 58 -18.85 -1.11 -0.57
CA THR A 58 -19.35 -2.36 0.06
C THR A 58 -18.63 -2.75 1.35
N CYS A 59 -18.38 -1.74 2.20
CA CYS A 59 -17.56 -1.90 3.39
C CYS A 59 -18.19 -2.83 4.43
N PRO A 60 -17.45 -3.83 4.93
CA PRO A 60 -17.88 -4.62 6.09
C PRO A 60 -18.17 -3.71 7.29
N ALA A 61 -19.15 -4.10 8.11
CA ALA A 61 -19.53 -3.33 9.28
C ALA A 61 -18.32 -3.10 10.21
N GLY A 62 -18.08 -1.84 10.58
CA GLY A 62 -16.94 -1.44 11.41
C GLY A 62 -15.60 -1.36 10.68
N LEU A 63 -15.52 -1.70 9.39
CA LEU A 63 -14.27 -1.69 8.61
C LEU A 63 -14.17 -0.48 7.67
N THR A 64 -14.06 0.72 8.25
CA THR A 64 -13.88 1.97 7.50
C THR A 64 -12.40 2.22 7.17
N ILE A 65 -11.51 1.95 8.13
CA ILE A 65 -10.06 2.13 8.01
C ILE A 65 -9.41 0.75 8.10
N LEU A 66 -8.61 0.39 7.09
CA LEU A 66 -7.87 -0.87 7.10
C LEU A 66 -6.55 -0.71 7.84
N GLY A 67 -5.85 0.42 7.62
CA GLY A 67 -4.57 0.69 8.25
C GLY A 67 -3.86 1.89 7.61
N SER A 68 -2.73 2.27 8.20
CA SER A 68 -1.93 3.40 7.76
C SER A 68 -1.21 3.12 6.44
N VAL A 69 -1.02 4.13 5.59
CA VAL A 69 -0.08 4.06 4.46
C VAL A 69 1.36 4.43 4.81
N ALA A 70 1.60 4.79 6.07
CA ALA A 70 2.92 5.11 6.58
C ALA A 70 3.79 3.85 6.62
N VAL A 71 4.95 3.89 5.97
CA VAL A 71 5.82 2.73 5.79
C VAL A 71 7.29 3.12 5.93
N PRO A 72 8.14 2.26 6.52
CA PRO A 72 9.57 2.52 6.59
C PRO A 72 10.16 2.65 5.18
N CYS A 73 11.12 3.56 5.02
CA CYS A 73 11.87 3.65 3.79
C CYS A 73 12.71 2.39 3.55
N THR A 74 12.66 1.88 2.33
CA THR A 74 13.41 0.70 1.88
C THR A 74 14.35 0.98 0.71
N GLY A 75 14.26 2.17 0.09
CA GLY A 75 15.14 2.56 -1.01
C GLY A 75 14.98 4.02 -1.41
N PHE A 76 15.97 4.57 -2.10
CA PHE A 76 15.92 5.95 -2.56
C PHE A 76 16.82 6.17 -3.79
N ASN A 77 16.53 7.25 -4.52
CA ASN A 77 17.39 7.80 -5.55
C ASN A 77 17.38 9.34 -5.45
N MET A 78 18.52 9.92 -5.05
CA MET A 78 18.65 11.39 -4.94
C MET A 78 18.62 12.07 -6.30
N GLY A 79 19.24 11.48 -7.33
CA GLY A 79 19.30 12.06 -8.68
C GLY A 79 17.94 12.09 -9.39
N GLU A 80 17.06 11.15 -9.05
CA GLU A 80 15.68 11.09 -9.54
C GLU A 80 14.65 11.64 -8.54
N GLN A 81 15.10 12.12 -7.38
CA GLN A 81 14.29 12.70 -6.31
C GLN A 81 13.10 11.82 -5.85
N TYR A 82 13.32 10.51 -5.67
CA TYR A 82 12.32 9.65 -5.02
C TYR A 82 12.88 8.80 -3.89
N ALA A 83 12.00 8.46 -2.96
CA ALA A 83 12.17 7.43 -1.93
C ALA A 83 11.07 6.38 -2.10
N MET A 84 11.33 5.14 -1.70
CA MET A 84 10.37 4.05 -1.71
C MET A 84 10.28 3.44 -0.33
N GLY A 85 9.09 3.02 0.05
CA GLY A 85 8.85 2.34 1.32
C GLY A 85 7.90 1.18 1.13
N GLU A 86 8.04 0.20 2.01
CA GLU A 86 7.27 -1.03 2.01
C GLU A 86 6.78 -1.33 3.42
N GLY A 87 5.56 -1.82 3.53
CA GLY A 87 4.98 -2.16 4.82
C GLY A 87 3.95 -3.26 4.70
N ARG A 88 3.74 -3.93 5.83
CA ARG A 88 2.71 -4.93 6.03
C ARG A 88 1.96 -4.62 7.31
N PHE A 89 0.66 -4.86 7.30
CA PHE A 89 -0.14 -4.87 8.50
C PHE A 89 -1.27 -5.89 8.34
N THR A 90 -1.85 -6.34 9.44
CA THR A 90 -2.98 -7.26 9.44
C THR A 90 -4.27 -6.54 9.77
N VAL A 91 -5.36 -7.03 9.19
CA VAL A 91 -6.72 -6.54 9.41
C VAL A 91 -7.67 -7.73 9.48
N ASN A 92 -8.64 -7.64 10.38
CA ASN A 92 -9.68 -8.65 10.53
C ASN A 92 -10.79 -8.41 9.51
N ILE A 93 -11.04 -9.40 8.64
CA ILE A 93 -12.04 -9.30 7.56
C ILE A 93 -13.03 -10.46 7.67
N PRO A 94 -14.35 -10.20 7.65
CA PRO A 94 -15.33 -11.28 7.66
C PRO A 94 -15.19 -12.22 6.47
N GLU A 95 -15.52 -13.49 6.67
CA GLU A 95 -15.61 -14.47 5.58
C GLU A 95 -16.66 -14.02 4.54
N ASN A 96 -16.46 -14.42 3.28
CA ASN A 96 -17.40 -14.13 2.19
C ASN A 96 -17.67 -12.63 1.96
N SER A 97 -16.67 -11.79 2.21
CA SER A 97 -16.73 -10.35 1.95
C SER A 97 -16.17 -10.01 0.57
N SER A 98 -16.72 -8.98 -0.07
CA SER A 98 -16.15 -8.36 -1.28
C SER A 98 -16.30 -6.84 -1.19
N PHE A 99 -15.18 -6.16 -1.07
CA PHE A 99 -15.15 -4.71 -0.91
C PHE A 99 -13.95 -4.08 -1.58
N VAL A 100 -14.03 -2.77 -1.81
CA VAL A 100 -12.94 -2.00 -2.41
C VAL A 100 -12.33 -1.11 -1.34
N ALA A 101 -11.02 -1.20 -1.19
CA ALA A 101 -10.25 -0.30 -0.37
C ALA A 101 -9.34 0.55 -1.25
N SER A 102 -9.09 1.78 -0.84
CA SER A 102 -8.20 2.67 -1.57
C SER A 102 -7.41 3.58 -0.66
N PHE A 103 -6.31 4.06 -1.19
CA PHE A 103 -5.62 5.24 -0.71
C PHE A 103 -5.71 6.30 -1.81
N SER A 104 -6.13 7.52 -1.45
CA SER A 104 -6.14 8.67 -2.36
C SER A 104 -5.46 9.87 -1.70
N ASN A 105 -4.53 10.51 -2.42
CA ASN A 105 -3.86 11.72 -1.94
C ASN A 105 -3.02 12.43 -3.02
N SER A 106 -2.41 13.56 -2.65
CA SER A 106 -1.46 14.36 -3.43
C SER A 106 -0.02 14.22 -2.88
N ALA A 107 0.69 13.11 -3.13
CA ALA A 107 2.09 12.99 -2.70
C ALA A 107 2.96 11.87 -3.31
N TRP A 108 2.47 11.02 -4.23
CA TRP A 108 3.31 10.05 -4.94
C TRP A 108 4.35 10.80 -5.78
N PHE A 109 3.85 11.66 -6.69
CA PHE A 109 4.53 12.74 -7.41
C PHE A 109 3.45 13.77 -7.77
N ALA A 110 3.80 15.07 -7.90
CA ALA A 110 2.91 15.98 -8.60
C ALA A 110 2.78 15.46 -10.04
N LEU A 111 1.56 15.14 -10.48
CA LEU A 111 1.37 14.74 -11.87
C LEU A 111 1.80 15.91 -12.76
N PHE A 112 2.79 15.68 -13.61
CA PHE A 112 3.23 16.68 -14.58
C PHE A 112 2.07 17.07 -15.52
N THR A 113 1.18 16.11 -15.78
CA THR A 113 -0.10 16.31 -16.47
C THR A 113 -1.25 16.31 -15.46
N GLY A 114 -1.97 17.42 -15.34
CA GLY A 114 -3.13 17.53 -14.43
C GLY A 114 -2.87 18.24 -13.10
N VAL A 115 -1.91 19.19 -13.04
CA VAL A 115 -1.80 20.24 -11.99
C VAL A 115 -2.15 19.77 -10.57
N ASN A 116 -1.28 18.97 -9.93
CA ASN A 116 -1.45 18.55 -8.52
C ASN A 116 -2.77 17.81 -8.20
N LEU A 117 -3.45 17.22 -9.19
CA LEU A 117 -4.66 16.45 -8.92
C LEU A 117 -4.36 15.23 -8.03
N PRO A 118 -5.27 14.87 -7.10
CA PRO A 118 -5.13 13.67 -6.29
C PRO A 118 -5.08 12.43 -7.18
N TRP A 119 -4.20 11.49 -6.87
CA TRP A 119 -4.24 10.14 -7.44
C TRP A 119 -4.86 9.20 -6.41
N SER A 120 -5.37 8.07 -6.89
CA SER A 120 -5.85 6.99 -6.02
C SER A 120 -5.27 5.65 -6.45
N VAL A 121 -4.86 4.84 -5.48
CA VAL A 121 -4.58 3.42 -5.68
C VAL A 121 -5.64 2.63 -4.92
N ALA A 122 -6.38 1.81 -5.65
CA ALA A 122 -7.43 0.97 -5.11
C ALA A 122 -7.08 -0.52 -5.24
N VAL A 123 -7.63 -1.33 -4.35
CA VAL A 123 -7.57 -2.78 -4.38
C VAL A 123 -8.95 -3.33 -4.04
N GLN A 124 -9.35 -4.39 -4.73
CA GLN A 124 -10.52 -5.18 -4.36
C GLN A 124 -10.08 -6.35 -3.50
N ILE A 125 -10.71 -6.51 -2.35
CA ILE A 125 -10.47 -7.60 -1.40
C ILE A 125 -11.68 -8.53 -1.42
N GLN A 126 -11.43 -9.83 -1.57
CA GLN A 126 -12.46 -10.85 -1.70
C GLN A 126 -12.13 -12.06 -0.83
N THR A 127 -12.87 -12.30 0.25
CA THR A 127 -12.62 -13.43 1.17
C THR A 127 -13.55 -14.61 0.90
N PHE A 128 -13.84 -14.90 -0.38
CA PHE A 128 -14.60 -16.09 -0.77
C PHE A 128 -13.69 -17.32 -0.80
N LYS A 129 -14.20 -18.47 -0.36
CA LYS A 129 -13.56 -19.76 -0.64
C LYS A 129 -13.79 -20.14 -2.09
N ARG A 130 -12.72 -20.51 -2.79
CA ARG A 130 -12.81 -21.02 -4.15
C ARG A 130 -13.48 -22.39 -4.15
N SER A 131 -14.29 -22.66 -5.16
CA SER A 131 -14.98 -23.94 -5.34
C SER A 131 -14.03 -25.09 -5.67
N ASP A 132 -12.94 -24.80 -6.39
CA ASP A 132 -11.99 -25.79 -6.91
C ASP A 132 -10.97 -26.28 -5.86
N THR A 133 -10.45 -25.37 -5.04
CA THR A 133 -9.35 -25.63 -4.10
C THR A 133 -9.81 -25.59 -2.64
N ARG A 134 -11.03 -25.12 -2.37
CA ARG A 134 -11.56 -24.83 -1.03
C ARG A 134 -10.74 -23.84 -0.20
N LYS A 135 -9.74 -23.20 -0.82
CA LYS A 135 -8.91 -22.16 -0.22
C LYS A 135 -9.53 -20.78 -0.42
N TYR A 136 -9.27 -19.87 0.50
CA TYR A 136 -9.64 -18.47 0.32
C TYR A 136 -8.88 -17.84 -0.85
N ASN A 137 -9.54 -16.87 -1.51
CA ASN A 137 -8.88 -16.03 -2.51
C ASN A 137 -7.73 -15.23 -1.87
N ASN A 138 -6.74 -14.91 -2.70
CA ASN A 138 -5.63 -14.02 -2.38
C ASN A 138 -5.41 -13.09 -3.56
N ALA A 139 -4.81 -11.93 -3.34
CA ALA A 139 -4.44 -11.07 -4.45
C ALA A 139 -3.44 -11.79 -5.38
N PRO A 140 -3.53 -11.59 -6.71
CA PRO A 140 -2.50 -12.07 -7.62
C PRO A 140 -1.14 -11.49 -7.22
N ILE A 141 -0.11 -12.32 -7.30
CA ILE A 141 1.28 -11.87 -7.05
C ILE A 141 1.68 -11.00 -8.24
N VAL A 142 1.64 -9.67 -8.04
CA VAL A 142 2.12 -8.71 -9.03
C VAL A 142 3.55 -8.34 -8.68
N THR A 143 4.52 -8.81 -9.46
CA THR A 143 5.88 -8.29 -9.42
C THR A 143 5.90 -6.97 -10.18
N MET A 144 5.71 -5.84 -9.48
CA MET A 144 5.97 -4.56 -10.10
C MET A 144 7.49 -4.43 -10.29
N LEU A 145 7.94 -4.32 -11.54
CA LEU A 145 9.31 -3.87 -11.82
C LEU A 145 9.46 -2.45 -11.24
N PRO A 146 10.62 -2.09 -10.67
CA PRO A 146 10.89 -0.71 -10.32
C PRO A 146 10.63 0.17 -11.54
N ILE A 147 9.95 1.30 -11.35
CA ILE A 147 9.76 2.27 -12.44
C ILE A 147 11.14 2.88 -12.72
N TYR A 148 11.80 2.38 -13.77
CA TYR A 148 13.03 2.98 -14.29
C TYR A 148 12.66 3.95 -15.41
N ARG A 149 13.10 5.22 -15.30
CA ARG A 149 13.04 6.13 -16.42
C ARG A 149 14.26 5.87 -17.30
N LEU A 150 14.05 5.25 -18.47
CA LEU A 150 15.08 5.21 -19.50
C LEU A 150 15.34 6.65 -19.95
N ARG A 151 16.53 7.19 -19.63
CA ARG A 151 17.03 8.41 -20.25
C ARG A 151 17.67 7.98 -21.57
N ASN A 152 17.10 8.40 -22.70
CA ASN A 152 17.82 8.35 -23.96
C ASN A 152 18.97 9.37 -23.85
N LEU A 153 20.20 8.90 -24.01
CA LEU A 153 21.40 9.72 -24.19
C LEU A 153 21.38 10.35 -25.59
#